data_AF-A0A7W3ZZI8-F1
#
_entry.id   AF-A0A7W3ZZI8-F1
#
_cell.length_a   1.000
_cell.length_b   1.000
_cell.length_c   1.000
_cell.angle_alpha   90.00
_cell.angle_beta   90.00
_cell.angle_gamma   90.00
#
_symmetry.space_group_name_H-M   'P 1'
#
loop_
_entity.id
_entity.type
_entity.pdbx_description
1 polymer ?
#
loop_
_entity_poly.entity_id
_entity_poly.type
_entity_poly.pdbx_seq_one_letter_code
_entity_poly.pdbx_strand_id
1 'polypeptide(L)'
;MRKVPTKQGRQVQFETGKTTKHISYTDRMRVKIDSSPGRREYSKRLGAIEPVFGNITVNIGMNKFTLRGQEKVNTQWQMYCLVHNIEKLRNSLH
;
A
#
# COMPACT_ATOMS: atom_id res chain seq x y z
N MET A 1 23.67 -6.47 5.17
CA MET A 1 24.14 -6.05 6.51
C MET A 1 23.64 -4.63 6.80
N ARG A 2 22.97 -4.40 7.95
CA ARG A 2 22.59 -3.04 8.37
C ARG A 2 23.82 -2.31 8.91
N LYS A 3 24.00 -1.04 8.54
CA LYS A 3 25.10 -0.21 9.04
C LYS A 3 24.98 -0.03 10.56
N VAL A 4 26.13 -0.05 11.23
CA VAL A 4 26.25 0.06 12.69
C VAL A 4 25.89 1.49 13.12
N PRO A 5 25.13 1.70 14.22
CA PRO A 5 24.69 3.04 14.62
C PRO A 5 25.87 3.91 15.07
N THR A 6 26.12 5.02 14.37
CA THR A 6 27.01 6.09 14.82
C THR A 6 26.40 6.83 16.01
N LYS A 7 27.24 7.10 17.02
CA LYS A 7 26.86 7.52 18.38
C LYS A 7 25.68 8.49 18.41
N GLN A 8 24.60 8.04 19.07
CA GLN A 8 23.32 8.70 19.36
C GLN A 8 22.31 8.68 18.20
N GLY A 9 21.39 7.70 18.25
CA GLY A 9 20.20 7.69 17.40
C GLY A 9 19.24 8.83 17.75
N ARG A 10 18.30 9.14 16.85
CA ARG A 10 17.29 10.20 17.05
C ARG A 10 16.53 9.97 18.36
N GLN A 11 16.64 10.92 19.30
CA GLN A 11 15.86 10.88 20.53
C GLN A 11 14.38 11.03 20.17
N VAL A 12 13.59 10.02 20.50
CA VAL A 12 12.14 9.99 20.32
C VAL A 12 11.49 9.88 21.68
N GLN A 13 10.56 10.77 21.97
CA GLN A 13 9.75 10.70 23.19
C GLN A 13 8.49 9.90 22.88
N PHE A 14 8.25 8.85 23.65
CA PHE A 14 7.02 8.07 23.59
C PHE A 14 6.12 8.49 24.75
N GLU A 15 4.86 8.80 24.45
CA GLU A 15 3.87 9.19 25.45
C GLU A 15 3.36 7.92 26.17
N THR A 16 3.89 7.64 27.36
CA THR A 16 3.64 6.38 28.10
C THR A 16 2.34 6.36 28.93
N GLY A 17 1.44 7.34 28.75
CA GLY A 17 0.37 7.64 29.72
C GLY A 17 -1.09 7.55 29.23
N LYS A 18 -1.40 7.10 28.01
CA LYS A 18 -2.80 7.03 27.55
C LYS A 18 -3.45 5.69 27.93
N THR A 19 -4.19 5.68 29.03
CA THR A 19 -4.98 4.56 29.59
C THR A 19 -6.28 4.24 28.83
N THR A 20 -6.64 5.00 27.79
CA THR A 20 -7.78 4.69 26.93
C THR A 20 -7.38 4.84 25.46
N LYS A 21 -6.57 3.91 24.95
CA LYS A 21 -6.36 3.81 23.50
C LYS A 21 -7.66 3.32 22.87
N HIS A 22 -8.45 4.25 22.33
CA HIS A 22 -9.48 3.91 21.36
C HIS A 22 -8.84 3.07 20.27
N ILE A 23 -9.18 1.78 20.22
CA ILE A 23 -8.56 0.84 19.30
C ILE A 23 -8.99 1.26 17.89
N SER A 24 -8.06 1.86 17.13
CA SER A 24 -8.32 2.22 15.75
C SER A 24 -8.52 0.94 14.92
N TYR A 25 -9.29 1.04 13.84
CA TYR A 25 -9.38 -0.03 12.85
C TYR A 25 -7.99 -0.46 12.35
N THR A 26 -7.05 0.48 12.27
CA THR A 26 -5.64 0.21 11.93
C THR A 26 -4.96 -0.70 12.96
N ASP A 27 -5.23 -0.49 14.25
CA ASP A 27 -4.65 -1.31 15.32
C ASP A 27 -5.22 -2.73 15.31
N ARG A 28 -6.51 -2.88 15.03
CA ARG A 28 -7.15 -4.20 14.83
C ARG A 28 -6.56 -4.93 13.63
N MET A 29 -6.37 -4.23 12.52
CA MET A 29 -5.76 -4.80 11.31
C MET A 29 -4.30 -5.20 11.53
N ARG A 30 -3.54 -4.44 12.32
CA ARG A 30 -2.17 -4.80 12.69
C ARG A 30 -2.13 -6.15 13.41
N VAL A 31 -2.95 -6.31 14.46
CA VAL A 31 -3.05 -7.57 15.21
C VAL A 31 -3.45 -8.75 14.30
N LYS A 32 -4.42 -8.53 13.39
CA LYS A 32 -4.86 -9.55 12.43
C LYS A 32 -3.72 -9.97 11.49
N ILE A 33 -2.99 -9.02 10.91
CA ILE A 33 -1.90 -9.27 9.97
C ILE A 33 -0.71 -9.94 10.67
N ASP A 34 -0.42 -9.56 11.93
CA ASP A 34 0.74 -10.10 12.66
C ASP A 34 0.57 -11.53 13.17
N SER A 35 -0.66 -12.06 13.20
CA SER A 35 -0.91 -13.48 13.49
C SER A 35 -0.21 -14.39 12.46
N SER A 36 0.22 -15.59 12.87
CA SER A 36 0.83 -16.58 11.96
C SER A 36 -0.01 -16.86 10.69
N PRO A 37 -1.32 -17.17 10.80
CA PRO A 37 -2.17 -17.30 9.60
C PRO A 37 -2.32 -15.98 8.84
N GLY A 38 -2.40 -14.84 9.53
CA GLY A 38 -2.48 -13.51 8.91
C GLY A 38 -1.26 -13.17 8.06
N ARG A 39 -0.05 -13.48 8.53
CA ARG A 39 1.20 -13.28 7.79
C ARG A 39 1.26 -14.14 6.54
N ARG A 40 0.83 -15.41 6.64
CA ARG A 40 0.79 -16.33 5.49
C ARG A 40 -0.17 -15.86 4.40
N GLU A 41 -1.31 -15.29 4.77
CA GLU A 41 -2.26 -14.75 3.79
C GLU A 41 -1.80 -13.39 3.25
N TYR A 42 -1.28 -12.52 4.12
CA TYR A 42 -0.82 -11.20 3.72
C TYR A 42 0.39 -11.25 2.79
N SER A 43 1.28 -12.25 2.93
CA SER A 43 2.42 -12.42 2.04
C SER A 43 2.03 -12.65 0.57
N LYS A 44 0.86 -13.25 0.31
CA LYS A 44 0.32 -13.45 -1.05
C LYS A 44 -0.01 -12.14 -1.75
N ARG A 45 -0.20 -11.05 -1.01
CA ARG A 45 -0.51 -9.73 -1.57
C ARG A 45 0.56 -9.27 -2.55
N LEU A 46 1.83 -9.57 -2.29
CA LEU A 46 2.94 -9.20 -3.17
C LEU A 46 2.69 -9.76 -4.59
N GLY A 47 2.41 -11.06 -4.71
CA GLY A 47 2.13 -11.67 -6.01
C GLY A 47 0.84 -11.18 -6.67
N ALA A 48 -0.16 -10.79 -5.88
CA ALA A 48 -1.45 -10.34 -6.40
C ALA A 48 -1.43 -8.86 -6.87
N ILE A 49 -0.72 -7.98 -6.17
CA ILE A 49 -0.81 -6.53 -6.38
C ILE A 49 0.33 -5.96 -7.23
N GLU A 50 1.55 -6.51 -7.12
CA GLU A 50 2.70 -6.01 -7.88
C GLU A 50 2.49 -6.09 -9.39
N PRO A 51 1.87 -7.14 -9.97
CA PRO A 51 1.60 -7.17 -11.41
C PRO A 51 0.63 -6.08 -11.86
N VAL A 52 -0.33 -5.69 -11.00
CA VAL A 52 -1.29 -4.63 -11.30
C VAL A 52 -0.58 -3.29 -11.37
N PHE A 53 0.25 -2.99 -10.37
CA PHE A 53 1.06 -1.77 -10.36
C PHE A 53 2.08 -1.74 -11.49
N GLY A 54 2.75 -2.86 -11.76
CA GLY A 54 3.68 -3.01 -12.89
C GLY A 54 2.99 -2.76 -14.23
N ASN A 55 1.78 -3.29 -14.43
CA ASN A 55 1.04 -3.05 -15.67
C ASN A 55 0.69 -1.56 -15.82
N ILE A 56 0.11 -0.93 -14.80
CA ILE A 56 -0.28 0.49 -14.85
C ILE A 56 0.93 1.39 -15.10
N THR A 57 2.03 1.17 -14.38
CA THR A 57 3.17 2.09 -14.37
C THR A 57 4.16 1.85 -15.50
N VAL A 58 4.52 0.59 -15.79
CA VAL A 58 5.59 0.24 -16.74
C VAL A 58 5.02 -0.08 -18.10
N ASN A 59 4.00 -0.94 -18.19
CA ASN A 59 3.48 -1.38 -19.49
C ASN A 59 2.59 -0.31 -20.15
N ILE A 60 1.64 0.26 -19.39
CA ILE A 60 0.73 1.31 -19.88
C ILE A 60 1.42 2.68 -19.81
N GLY A 61 2.40 2.87 -18.92
CA GLY A 61 3.17 4.11 -18.80
C GLY A 61 2.51 5.21 -17.95
N MET A 62 1.48 4.88 -17.16
CA MET A 62 0.74 5.82 -16.30
C MET A 62 1.44 6.03 -14.94
N ASN A 63 2.71 6.46 -14.97
CA ASN A 63 3.57 6.56 -13.78
C ASN A 63 3.62 7.95 -13.14
N LYS A 64 2.91 8.94 -13.68
CA LYS A 64 2.86 10.32 -13.17
C LYS A 64 1.43 10.81 -13.05
N PHE A 65 1.18 11.57 -11.99
CA PHE A 65 -0.04 12.36 -11.84
C PHE A 65 0.18 13.72 -12.49
N THR A 66 -0.80 14.16 -13.28
CA THR A 66 -0.75 15.43 -14.03
C THR A 66 -1.63 16.50 -13.41
N LEU A 67 -2.52 16.11 -12.49
CA LEU A 67 -3.44 17.01 -11.80
C LEU A 67 -2.92 17.38 -10.40
N ARG A 68 -3.40 18.52 -9.87
CA ARG A 68 -3.11 18.98 -8.50
C ARG A 68 -4.38 19.01 -7.66
N GLY A 69 -4.27 18.53 -6.42
CA GLY A 69 -5.38 18.41 -5.48
C GLY A 69 -5.80 16.96 -5.27
N GLN A 70 -6.09 16.59 -4.03
CA GLN A 70 -6.36 15.20 -3.64
C GLN A 70 -7.53 14.59 -4.42
N GLU A 71 -8.64 15.33 -4.56
CA GLU A 71 -9.82 14.84 -5.29
C GLU A 71 -9.49 14.54 -6.76
N LYS A 72 -8.81 15.48 -7.45
CA LYS A 72 -8.44 15.32 -8.85
C LYS A 72 -7.46 14.17 -9.08
N VAL A 73 -6.45 14.04 -8.21
CA VAL A 73 -5.48 12.92 -8.26
C VAL A 73 -6.18 11.59 -7.99
N ASN A 74 -7.14 11.55 -7.06
CA ASN A 74 -7.92 10.35 -6.80
C ASN A 74 -8.75 9.93 -8.03
N THR A 75 -9.43 10.88 -8.69
CA THR A 75 -10.13 10.61 -9.95
C THR A 75 -9.18 10.12 -11.03
N GLN A 76 -8.00 10.73 -11.18
CA GLN A 76 -6.98 10.29 -12.13
C GLN A 76 -6.52 8.85 -11.85
N TRP A 77 -6.28 8.51 -10.59
CA TRP A 77 -5.91 7.17 -10.18
C TRP A 77 -7.02 6.15 -10.48
N GLN A 78 -8.28 6.49 -10.23
CA GLN A 78 -9.43 5.65 -10.57
C GLN A 78 -9.53 5.40 -12.09
N MET A 79 -9.24 6.41 -12.91
CA MET A 79 -9.19 6.25 -14.37
C MET A 79 -8.05 5.30 -14.79
N TYR A 80 -6.86 5.39 -14.17
CA TYR A 80 -5.76 4.47 -14.45
C TYR A 80 -6.13 3.02 -14.12
N CYS A 81 -6.78 2.80 -12.97
CA CYS A 81 -7.30 1.49 -12.60
C CYS A 81 -8.37 0.97 -13.58
N LEU A 82 -9.24 1.86 -14.09
CA LEU A 82 -10.25 1.50 -15.07
C LEU A 82 -9.62 0.97 -16.36
N VAL A 83 -8.60 1.66 -16.88
CA VAL A 83 -7.88 1.23 -18.09
C VAL A 83 -7.26 -0.15 -17.89
N HIS A 84 -6.58 -0.37 -16.76
CA HIS A 84 -6.05 -1.69 -16.40
C HIS A 84 -7.13 -2.77 -16.37
N ASN A 85 -8.28 -2.49 -15.77
CA ASN A 85 -9.39 -3.45 -15.67
C ASN A 85 -10.00 -3.76 -17.04
N ILE A 86 -10.16 -2.77 -17.91
CA ILE A 86 -10.65 -2.97 -19.28
C ILE A 86 -9.69 -3.85 -20.08
N GLU A 87 -8.38 -3.59 -19.98
CA GLU A 87 -7.36 -4.43 -20.62
C GLU A 87 -7.45 -5.88 -20.13
N LYS A 88 -7.61 -6.07 -18.82
CA LYS A 88 -7.79 -7.38 -18.21
C LYS A 88 -9.04 -8.09 -18.74
N LEU A 89 -10.17 -7.38 -18.86
CA LEU A 89 -11.41 -7.92 -19.40
C LEU A 89 -11.25 -8.32 -20.87
N ARG A 90 -10.65 -7.45 -21.69
CA ARG A 90 -10.35 -7.74 -23.10
C ARG A 90 -9.53 -9.01 -23.23
N ASN A 91 -8.49 -9.18 -22.42
CA ASN A 91 -7.63 -10.37 -22.47
C ASN A 91 -8.34 -11.64 -21.96
N SER A 92 -9.45 -11.51 -21.23
CA SER A 92 -10.26 -12.64 -20.73
C SER A 92 -11.41 -13.04 -21.65
N LEU A 93 -11.79 -12.16 -22.59
CA LEU A 93 -12.77 -12.42 -23.63
C LEU A 93 -12.03 -13.07 -24.80
N HIS A 94 -12.20 -14.38 -24.97
CA HIS A 94 -11.83 -15.10 -26.20
C HIS A 94 -12.95 -14.98 -27.23
#